data_AF-A0A8T2JUB5-F1
#
_entry.id   AF-A0A8T2JUB5-F1
#
_cell.length_a   1.000
_cell.length_b   1.000
_cell.length_c   1.000
_cell.angle_alpha   90.00
_cell.angle_beta   90.00
_cell.angle_gamma   90.00
#
_symmetry.space_group_name_H-M   'P 1'
#
loop_
_entity.id
_entity.type
_entity.pdbx_description
1 polymer ?
#
loop_
_entity_poly.entity_id
_entity_poly.type
_entity_poly.pdbx_seq_one_letter_code
_entity_poly.pdbx_strand_id
1 'polypeptide(L)'
;MGAVLGICSVASWIPCLCSGASCLLCQCCPNTGNSTVTRIVYAFLVLLGTILSCVMLSPGISDQLKKVPGFCEDGFGTQVPYVDGYVNCNVLVGYKAVYRIGFAMCLFFFAMAILMIKVKTSKDPRAAIHNGFWFFKILALVGIMVGAFYIPEGPFTQAWFGIGATGAFIFILIQLLLLVDFAYSLNDTWVERMEEGNSKCWYAVLLSVTSLFYTVSLTAIIGFYIFYTKSDGCTENKFFISFNMILCIIVSVISILPKVQEYNPRSGLLQSSVITAYTMFLTYSAMSNEPDRYCNPSLLDIVSKMASPGIAENITVPSPTPGPPKSLQWWDPQSIIGLIIFVFCLIYSSIRNSTNSQVSKLTLSASDTVILDDTTVSADAEEGEVRRVVDNEKDGVQYNYFFFLFMLSLASLYIMMTLTNWYSPDADAKTMTSTWPAVWVKISSSWVCLLIYFWTLVAPIVLPSRDFN
;
A
#
# COMPACT_ATOMS: atom_id res chain seq x y z
N MET A 1 -18.55 -33.92 18.96
CA MET A 1 -18.90 -32.99 20.06
C MET A 1 -17.70 -32.08 20.26
N GLY A 2 -17.66 -30.78 20.04
CA GLY A 2 -18.47 -29.80 19.32
C GLY A 2 -17.46 -28.67 18.99
N ALA A 3 -17.42 -28.12 17.78
CA ALA A 3 -18.20 -26.94 17.44
C ALA A 3 -18.17 -25.80 18.51
N VAL A 4 -17.03 -25.55 19.16
CA VAL A 4 -16.81 -24.38 20.06
C VAL A 4 -15.38 -23.80 19.91
N LEU A 5 -14.86 -23.71 18.68
CA LEU A 5 -13.63 -22.93 18.39
C LEU A 5 -13.86 -21.82 17.34
N GLY A 6 -15.13 -21.54 17.03
CA GLY A 6 -15.54 -20.58 16.02
C GLY A 6 -16.43 -19.45 16.56
N ILE A 7 -16.18 -18.96 17.78
CA ILE A 7 -16.86 -17.76 18.31
C ILE A 7 -15.88 -16.93 19.15
N CYS A 8 -14.80 -16.44 18.54
CA CYS A 8 -14.27 -15.13 18.91
C CYS A 8 -15.10 -14.09 18.13
N SER A 9 -16.36 -13.95 18.53
CA SER A 9 -17.29 -13.00 17.94
C SER A 9 -16.77 -11.58 18.15
N VAL A 10 -16.93 -10.73 17.14
CA VAL A 10 -16.76 -9.26 17.19
C VAL A 10 -17.45 -8.65 18.43
N ALA A 11 -18.47 -9.33 18.98
CA ALA A 11 -19.15 -8.97 20.22
C ALA A 11 -18.26 -8.98 21.50
N SER A 12 -17.21 -9.80 21.58
CA SER A 12 -16.33 -9.82 22.78
C SER A 12 -15.32 -8.65 22.82
N TRP A 13 -15.19 -7.91 21.71
CA TRP A 13 -14.34 -6.72 21.60
C TRP A 13 -15.09 -5.46 22.07
N ILE A 14 -16.42 -5.49 22.08
CA ILE A 14 -17.29 -4.34 22.39
C ILE A 14 -17.04 -3.79 23.80
N PRO A 15 -16.87 -4.60 24.87
CA PRO A 15 -16.56 -4.06 26.20
C PRO A 15 -15.18 -3.39 26.30
N CYS A 16 -14.21 -3.84 25.49
CA CYS A 16 -12.86 -3.26 25.42
C CYS A 16 -12.81 -1.98 24.57
N LEU A 17 -13.71 -1.85 23.59
CA LEU A 17 -13.85 -0.66 22.74
C LEU A 17 -14.66 0.46 23.43
N CYS A 18 -15.58 0.11 24.33
CA CYS A 18 -16.50 1.04 25.01
C CYS A 18 -16.02 1.57 26.37
N SER A 19 -14.92 1.06 26.93
CA SER A 19 -14.32 1.60 28.15
C SER A 19 -13.30 2.70 27.84
N GLY A 20 -13.27 3.77 28.63
CA GLY A 20 -12.23 4.80 28.55
C GLY A 20 -10.83 4.31 28.96
N ALA A 21 -10.71 3.07 29.44
CA ALA A 21 -9.43 2.43 29.71
C ALA A 21 -8.80 1.88 28.40
N SER A 22 -7.49 2.03 28.26
CA SER A 22 -6.68 1.35 27.25
C SER A 22 -6.97 -0.17 27.28
N CYS A 23 -6.58 -0.93 26.25
CA CYS A 23 -6.71 -2.41 26.15
C CYS A 23 -6.09 -3.22 27.31
N LEU A 24 -5.68 -2.58 28.41
CA LEU A 24 -5.23 -3.09 29.70
C LEU A 24 -6.11 -4.20 30.30
N LEU A 25 -7.40 -4.23 29.97
CA LEU A 25 -8.38 -5.19 30.53
C LEU A 25 -8.75 -6.33 29.57
N CYS A 26 -8.19 -6.39 28.36
CA CYS A 26 -8.53 -7.44 27.41
C CYS A 26 -7.71 -8.72 27.70
N GLN A 27 -8.38 -9.73 28.26
CA GLN A 27 -7.83 -11.05 28.60
C GLN A 27 -7.28 -11.84 27.38
N CYS A 28 -7.54 -11.36 26.16
CA CYS A 28 -7.16 -11.98 24.89
C CYS A 28 -5.84 -11.44 24.30
N CYS A 29 -5.23 -10.40 24.86
CA CYS A 29 -3.95 -9.91 24.37
C CYS A 29 -2.78 -10.62 25.10
N PRO A 30 -1.83 -11.23 24.39
CA PRO A 30 -0.56 -11.67 24.99
C PRO A 30 0.18 -10.45 25.58
N ASN A 31 1.18 -10.69 26.44
CA ASN A 31 1.99 -9.66 27.12
C ASN A 31 2.68 -8.72 26.11
N THR A 32 1.95 -7.74 25.57
CA THR A 32 2.33 -6.90 24.43
C THR A 32 2.22 -5.45 24.86
N GLY A 33 3.15 -4.59 24.42
CA GLY A 33 3.13 -3.17 24.74
C GLY A 33 1.89 -2.45 24.19
N ASN A 34 1.38 -1.49 24.97
CA ASN A 34 0.22 -0.65 24.60
C ASN A 34 0.40 0.07 23.25
N SER A 35 1.64 0.47 22.93
CA SER A 35 2.01 1.14 21.68
C SER A 35 1.71 0.28 20.44
N THR A 36 2.02 -1.02 20.50
CA THR A 36 1.81 -1.96 19.40
C THR A 36 0.34 -2.30 19.23
N VAL A 37 -0.39 -2.50 20.34
CA VAL A 37 -1.83 -2.75 20.29
C VAL A 37 -2.56 -1.58 19.61
N THR A 38 -2.23 -0.34 20.00
CA THR A 38 -2.84 0.86 19.40
C THR A 38 -2.59 0.95 17.90
N ARG A 39 -1.36 0.68 17.43
CA ARG A 39 -1.04 0.66 15.99
C ARG A 39 -1.78 -0.44 15.23
N ILE A 40 -1.95 -1.62 15.83
CA ILE A 40 -2.71 -2.73 15.23
C ILE A 40 -4.20 -2.36 15.12
N VAL A 41 -4.79 -1.74 16.14
CA VAL A 41 -6.20 -1.32 16.08
C VAL A 41 -6.41 -0.25 15.01
N TYR A 42 -5.51 0.73 14.89
CA TYR A 42 -5.59 1.71 13.81
C TYR A 42 -5.43 1.09 12.41
N ALA A 43 -4.49 0.15 12.23
CA ALA A 43 -4.38 -0.61 10.99
C ALA A 43 -5.67 -1.39 10.68
N PHE A 44 -6.27 -2.02 11.69
CA PHE A 44 -7.55 -2.70 11.53
C PHE A 44 -8.67 -1.74 11.09
N LEU A 45 -8.73 -0.51 11.60
CA LEU A 45 -9.68 0.50 11.13
C LEU A 45 -9.47 0.86 9.65
N VAL A 46 -8.21 0.98 9.21
CA VAL A 46 -7.89 1.20 7.79
C VAL A 46 -8.31 0.00 6.93
N LEU A 47 -8.07 -1.23 7.39
CA LEU A 47 -8.52 -2.44 6.70
C LEU A 47 -10.04 -2.52 6.60
N LEU A 48 -10.77 -2.17 7.67
CA LEU A 48 -12.23 -2.14 7.67
C LEU A 48 -12.77 -1.12 6.67
N GLY A 49 -12.20 0.09 6.62
CA GLY A 49 -12.58 1.09 5.61
C GLY A 49 -12.24 0.65 4.18
N THR A 50 -11.16 -0.11 4.00
CA THR A 50 -10.78 -0.72 2.72
C THR A 50 -11.79 -1.79 2.29
N ILE A 51 -12.17 -2.69 3.19
CA ILE A 51 -13.19 -3.71 2.94
C ILE A 51 -14.52 -3.05 2.58
N LEU A 52 -14.92 -2.01 3.32
CA LEU A 52 -16.14 -1.26 3.01
C LEU A 52 -16.07 -0.63 1.61
N SER A 53 -14.93 -0.06 1.23
CA SER A 53 -14.72 0.49 -0.12
C SER A 53 -14.83 -0.59 -1.20
N CYS A 54 -14.27 -1.78 -0.98
CA CYS A 54 -14.43 -2.92 -1.89
C CYS A 54 -15.89 -3.39 -1.98
N VAL A 55 -16.64 -3.37 -0.88
CA VAL A 55 -18.07 -3.70 -0.87
C VAL A 55 -18.87 -2.68 -1.69
N MET A 56 -18.53 -1.39 -1.64
CA MET A 56 -19.19 -0.35 -2.44
C MET A 56 -18.91 -0.46 -3.95
N LEU A 57 -17.83 -1.14 -4.33
CA LEU A 57 -17.52 -1.46 -5.73
C LEU A 57 -18.29 -2.68 -6.26
N SER A 58 -18.92 -3.46 -5.37
CA SER A 58 -19.69 -4.65 -5.75
C SER A 58 -20.94 -4.28 -6.56
N PRO A 59 -21.24 -4.99 -7.65
CA PRO A 59 -22.46 -4.75 -8.43
C PRO A 59 -23.73 -4.93 -7.60
N GLY A 60 -23.72 -5.75 -6.54
CA GLY A 60 -24.88 -5.98 -5.67
C GLY A 60 -25.30 -4.80 -4.80
N ILE A 61 -24.38 -3.88 -4.51
CA ILE A 61 -24.65 -2.66 -3.72
C ILE A 61 -24.97 -1.46 -4.63
N SER A 62 -24.59 -1.54 -5.91
CA SER A 62 -24.77 -0.47 -6.89
C SER A 62 -26.23 -0.03 -7.02
N ASP A 63 -27.19 -0.94 -6.93
CA ASP A 63 -28.62 -0.63 -7.04
C ASP A 63 -29.17 0.14 -5.83
N GLN A 64 -28.56 -0.02 -4.65
CA GLN A 64 -28.92 0.79 -3.48
C GLN A 64 -28.25 2.16 -3.52
N LEU A 65 -27.00 2.22 -4.00
CA LEU A 65 -26.27 3.48 -4.13
C LEU A 65 -26.91 4.44 -5.16
N LYS A 66 -27.58 3.91 -6.20
CA LYS A 66 -28.36 4.72 -7.16
C LYS A 66 -29.48 5.53 -6.50
N LYS A 67 -30.00 5.09 -5.36
CA LYS A 67 -31.09 5.76 -4.63
C LYS A 67 -30.60 6.95 -3.81
N VAL A 68 -29.28 7.14 -3.67
CA VAL A 68 -28.70 8.26 -2.96
C VAL A 68 -28.75 9.50 -3.87
N PRO A 69 -29.41 10.59 -3.45
CA PRO A 69 -29.50 11.81 -4.26
C PRO A 69 -28.10 12.35 -4.57
N GLY A 70 -27.95 12.88 -5.78
CA GLY A 70 -26.67 13.35 -6.31
C GLY A 70 -25.77 12.29 -6.98
N PHE A 71 -25.92 10.97 -6.77
CA PHE A 71 -25.02 9.99 -7.41
C PHE A 71 -25.34 9.69 -8.89
N CYS A 72 -26.63 9.77 -9.29
CA CYS A 72 -27.11 9.70 -10.68
C CYS A 72 -28.23 10.75 -10.96
N GLU A 73 -28.37 11.80 -10.15
CA GLU A 73 -29.34 12.89 -10.40
C GLU A 73 -28.72 13.94 -11.33
N ASP A 74 -28.74 13.63 -12.62
CA ASP A 74 -29.00 14.53 -13.74
C ASP A 74 -28.86 13.70 -15.03
N GLY A 75 -29.89 13.72 -15.86
CA GLY A 75 -30.13 12.71 -16.90
C GLY A 75 -28.95 12.42 -17.84
N PHE A 76 -28.31 11.27 -17.66
CA PHE A 76 -27.56 10.57 -18.72
C PHE A 76 -28.49 9.71 -19.61
N GLY A 77 -29.64 10.30 -19.94
CA GLY A 77 -30.51 9.90 -21.04
C GLY A 77 -30.38 10.84 -22.24
N THR A 78 -29.29 11.60 -22.36
CA THR A 78 -29.02 12.40 -23.56
C THR A 78 -28.48 11.47 -24.65
N GLN A 79 -29.41 10.93 -25.43
CA GLN A 79 -29.15 10.62 -26.83
C GLN A 79 -28.55 11.88 -27.48
N VAL A 80 -27.22 11.89 -27.66
CA VAL A 80 -26.57 12.87 -28.54
C VAL A 80 -26.53 12.22 -29.94
N PRO A 81 -26.97 12.90 -31.01
CA PRO A 81 -27.30 12.25 -32.29
C PRO A 81 -26.15 11.67 -33.12
N TYR A 82 -24.97 11.39 -32.55
CA TYR A 82 -23.83 10.93 -33.37
C TYR A 82 -22.74 10.08 -32.68
N VAL A 83 -22.84 9.70 -31.41
CA VAL A 83 -21.82 8.81 -30.79
C VAL A 83 -22.46 7.87 -29.78
N ASP A 84 -22.62 6.59 -30.16
CA ASP A 84 -23.06 5.51 -29.29
C ASP A 84 -21.96 5.16 -28.27
N GLY A 85 -22.15 5.56 -27.01
CA GLY A 85 -21.30 5.19 -25.89
C GLY A 85 -22.10 5.19 -24.59
N TYR A 86 -22.61 4.02 -24.20
CA TYR A 86 -23.28 3.81 -22.92
C TYR A 86 -22.26 3.74 -21.78
N VAL A 87 -22.22 4.74 -20.90
CA VAL A 87 -21.50 4.63 -19.62
C VAL A 87 -22.43 3.99 -18.59
N ASN A 88 -22.02 2.86 -18.02
CA ASN A 88 -22.76 2.21 -16.94
C ASN A 88 -22.72 3.09 -15.67
N CYS A 89 -23.84 3.75 -15.30
CA CYS A 89 -23.95 4.51 -14.03
C CYS A 89 -23.52 3.64 -12.83
N ASN A 90 -23.75 2.31 -12.91
CA ASN A 90 -23.41 1.34 -11.86
C ASN A 90 -21.95 1.43 -11.36
N VAL A 91 -20.97 1.57 -12.25
CA VAL A 91 -19.56 1.58 -11.86
C VAL A 91 -19.11 2.97 -11.42
N LEU A 92 -19.62 4.00 -12.07
CA LEU A 92 -19.35 5.39 -11.70
C LEU A 92 -19.84 5.68 -10.27
N VAL A 93 -21.02 5.16 -9.91
CA VAL A 93 -21.60 5.25 -8.57
C VAL A 93 -20.72 4.57 -7.51
N GLY A 94 -20.18 3.39 -7.81
CA GLY A 94 -19.24 2.70 -6.92
C GLY A 94 -17.96 3.51 -6.68
N TYR A 95 -17.38 4.11 -7.72
CA TYR A 95 -16.16 4.91 -7.58
C TYR A 95 -16.42 6.17 -6.78
N LYS A 96 -17.53 6.86 -7.04
CA LYS A 96 -17.98 8.02 -6.25
C LYS A 96 -18.13 7.68 -4.76
N ALA A 97 -18.64 6.49 -4.43
CA ALA A 97 -18.74 6.03 -3.05
C ALA A 97 -17.36 5.80 -2.42
N VAL A 98 -16.43 5.19 -3.17
CA VAL A 98 -15.04 4.99 -2.72
C VAL A 98 -14.34 6.33 -2.45
N TYR A 99 -14.52 7.34 -3.30
CA TYR A 99 -13.95 8.68 -3.05
C TYR A 99 -14.45 9.31 -1.75
N ARG A 100 -15.75 9.16 -1.43
CA ARG A 100 -16.35 9.67 -0.19
C ARG A 100 -15.86 8.93 1.05
N ILE A 101 -15.75 7.60 0.99
CA ILE A 101 -15.18 6.80 2.08
C ILE A 101 -13.69 7.15 2.28
N GLY A 102 -12.92 7.23 1.19
CA GLY A 102 -11.51 7.64 1.21
C GLY A 102 -11.32 9.03 1.81
N PHE A 103 -12.18 9.99 1.46
CA PHE A 103 -12.22 11.33 2.06
C PHE A 103 -12.43 11.28 3.58
N ALA A 104 -13.44 10.54 4.04
CA ALA A 104 -13.75 10.43 5.46
C ALA A 104 -12.60 9.79 6.27
N MET A 105 -12.02 8.72 5.74
CA MET A 105 -10.85 8.06 6.35
C MET A 105 -9.66 9.02 6.41
N CYS A 106 -9.33 9.68 5.29
CA CYS A 106 -8.23 10.64 5.21
C CYS A 106 -8.40 11.76 6.23
N LEU A 107 -9.60 12.34 6.31
CA LEU A 107 -9.91 13.44 7.22
C LEU A 107 -9.80 13.02 8.68
N PHE A 108 -10.34 11.84 9.04
CA PHE A 108 -10.26 11.31 10.40
C PHE A 108 -8.79 11.11 10.84
N PHE A 109 -7.99 10.41 10.03
CA PHE A 109 -6.58 10.16 10.37
C PHE A 109 -5.75 11.44 10.36
N PHE A 110 -6.03 12.37 9.46
CA PHE A 110 -5.34 13.65 9.40
C PHE A 110 -5.65 14.53 10.60
N ALA A 111 -6.92 14.62 11.01
CA ALA A 111 -7.32 15.35 12.21
C ALA A 111 -6.70 14.75 13.48
N MET A 112 -6.68 13.41 13.57
CA MET A 112 -5.99 12.71 14.65
C MET A 112 -4.47 12.96 14.62
N ALA A 113 -3.84 12.99 13.45
CA ALA A 113 -2.43 13.31 13.32
C ALA A 113 -2.14 14.71 13.88
N ILE A 114 -2.90 15.73 13.48
CA ILE A 114 -2.76 17.11 13.97
C ILE A 114 -2.90 17.17 15.50
N LEU A 115 -3.84 16.43 16.08
CA LEU A 115 -4.03 16.39 17.53
C LEU A 115 -2.80 15.83 18.28
N MET A 116 -2.04 14.95 17.62
CA MET A 116 -0.85 14.29 18.19
C MET A 116 0.48 14.98 17.91
N ILE A 117 0.46 16.24 17.41
CA ILE A 117 1.70 17.00 17.19
C ILE A 117 2.46 17.21 18.51
N LYS A 118 3.75 16.84 18.51
CA LYS A 118 4.70 17.02 19.62
C LYS A 118 4.27 16.34 20.93
N VAL A 119 3.60 15.19 20.87
CA VAL A 119 3.40 14.32 22.05
C VAL A 119 4.71 13.57 22.31
N LYS A 120 5.23 13.66 23.54
CA LYS A 120 6.54 13.08 23.92
C LYS A 120 6.47 11.93 24.91
N THR A 121 5.39 11.81 25.68
CA THR A 121 5.21 10.81 26.74
C THR A 121 3.75 10.36 26.81
N SER A 122 3.50 9.13 27.31
CA SER A 122 2.15 8.64 27.58
C SER A 122 1.40 9.41 28.68
N LYS A 123 2.11 10.24 29.47
CA LYS A 123 1.53 11.10 30.51
C LYS A 123 0.75 12.30 29.95
N ASP A 124 0.97 12.67 28.68
CA ASP A 124 0.19 13.72 28.04
C ASP A 124 -1.29 13.29 27.93
N PRO A 125 -2.26 14.15 28.26
CA PRO A 125 -3.69 13.80 28.14
C PRO A 125 -4.09 13.44 26.70
N ARG A 126 -3.35 13.97 25.71
CA ARG A 126 -3.50 13.64 24.28
C ARG A 126 -3.12 12.19 23.98
N ALA A 127 -2.13 11.63 24.69
CA ALA A 127 -1.75 10.22 24.56
C ALA A 127 -2.85 9.27 25.07
N ALA A 128 -3.64 9.69 26.07
CA ALA A 128 -4.83 8.93 26.49
C ALA A 128 -5.89 8.89 25.37
N ILE A 129 -6.05 9.99 24.62
CA ILE A 129 -6.90 10.01 23.42
C ILE A 129 -6.30 9.07 22.36
N HIS A 130 -4.99 9.06 22.13
CA HIS A 130 -4.34 8.19 21.13
C HIS A 130 -4.49 6.69 21.44
N ASN A 131 -4.20 6.29 22.67
CA ASN A 131 -4.15 4.89 23.09
C ASN A 131 -5.51 4.34 23.57
N GLY A 132 -6.51 5.21 23.77
CA GLY A 132 -7.83 4.86 24.30
C GLY A 132 -9.01 5.46 23.53
N PHE A 133 -10.14 5.62 24.21
CA PHE A 133 -11.39 6.23 23.69
C PHE A 133 -11.85 5.69 22.32
N TRP A 134 -11.71 4.39 22.09
CA TRP A 134 -11.99 3.76 20.80
C TRP A 134 -13.44 3.91 20.34
N PHE A 135 -14.42 3.80 21.24
CA PHE A 135 -15.83 4.01 20.92
C PHE A 135 -16.09 5.39 20.30
N PHE A 136 -15.58 6.46 20.92
CA PHE A 136 -15.77 7.82 20.41
C PHE A 136 -15.05 8.04 19.08
N LYS A 137 -13.88 7.45 18.89
CA LYS A 137 -13.16 7.49 17.61
C LYS A 137 -13.94 6.81 16.49
N ILE A 138 -14.46 5.61 16.73
CA ILE A 138 -15.25 4.86 15.75
C ILE A 138 -16.54 5.62 15.44
N LEU A 139 -17.22 6.16 16.45
CA LEU A 139 -18.42 6.97 16.26
C LEU A 139 -18.12 8.23 15.44
N ALA A 140 -17.02 8.93 15.73
CA ALA A 140 -16.59 10.09 14.95
C ALA A 140 -16.27 9.71 13.49
N LEU A 141 -15.56 8.59 13.28
CA LEU A 141 -15.25 8.10 11.94
C LEU A 141 -16.51 7.77 11.13
N VAL A 142 -17.47 7.05 11.74
CA VAL A 142 -18.77 6.75 11.10
C VAL A 142 -19.55 8.04 10.82
N GLY A 143 -19.57 8.99 11.76
CA GLY A 143 -20.23 10.28 11.57
C GLY A 143 -19.65 11.08 10.39
N ILE A 144 -18.32 11.18 10.29
CA ILE A 144 -17.63 11.82 9.16
C ILE A 144 -17.95 11.07 7.86
N MET A 145 -17.97 9.73 7.89
CA MET A 145 -18.27 8.91 6.72
C MET A 145 -19.69 9.15 6.21
N VAL A 146 -20.69 9.13 7.08
CA VAL A 146 -22.08 9.47 6.73
C VAL A 146 -22.16 10.90 6.19
N GLY A 147 -21.50 11.86 6.85
CA GLY A 147 -21.42 13.25 6.39
C GLY A 147 -20.82 13.40 4.99
N ALA A 148 -19.81 12.62 4.64
CA ALA A 148 -19.17 12.64 3.33
C ALA A 148 -20.12 12.24 2.17
N PHE A 149 -21.15 11.43 2.45
CA PHE A 149 -22.16 11.08 1.44
C PHE A 149 -23.09 12.25 1.07
N TYR A 150 -23.20 13.27 1.92
CA TYR A 150 -24.00 14.47 1.65
C TYR A 150 -23.27 15.53 0.83
N ILE A 151 -21.99 15.32 0.48
CA ILE A 151 -21.23 16.25 -0.36
C ILE A 151 -21.79 16.22 -1.79
N PRO A 152 -22.31 17.34 -2.33
CA PRO A 152 -22.88 17.40 -3.67
C PRO A 152 -21.82 17.22 -4.76
N GLU A 153 -22.25 16.82 -5.95
CA GLU A 153 -21.35 16.62 -7.09
C GLU A 153 -20.92 17.94 -7.73
N GLY A 154 -19.73 17.94 -8.32
CA GLY A 154 -19.13 19.13 -8.94
C GLY A 154 -17.60 19.07 -8.88
N PRO A 155 -16.91 20.21 -8.66
CA PRO A 155 -15.44 20.27 -8.67
C PRO A 155 -14.78 19.44 -7.56
N PHE A 156 -15.55 18.96 -6.59
CA PHE A 156 -15.05 18.15 -5.47
C PHE A 156 -14.31 16.90 -5.95
N THR A 157 -14.90 16.07 -6.81
CA THR A 157 -14.27 14.79 -7.22
C THR A 157 -13.00 15.01 -8.02
N GLN A 158 -12.96 16.05 -8.87
CA GLN A 158 -11.76 16.39 -9.65
C GLN A 158 -10.64 16.95 -8.76
N ALA A 159 -10.96 17.88 -7.84
CA ALA A 159 -9.99 18.38 -6.88
C ALA A 159 -9.47 17.27 -5.96
N TRP A 160 -10.38 16.40 -5.51
CA TRP A 160 -10.08 15.28 -4.64
C TRP A 160 -9.26 14.19 -5.34
N PHE A 161 -9.44 13.98 -6.65
CA PHE A 161 -8.55 13.15 -7.47
C PHE A 161 -7.11 13.68 -7.46
N GLY A 162 -6.90 14.98 -7.63
CA GLY A 162 -5.56 15.58 -7.60
C GLY A 162 -4.87 15.43 -6.24
N ILE A 163 -5.60 15.69 -5.15
CA ILE A 163 -5.12 15.48 -3.78
C ILE A 163 -4.84 13.99 -3.53
N GLY A 164 -5.75 13.12 -3.95
CA GLY A 164 -5.63 11.67 -3.83
C GLY A 164 -4.42 11.13 -4.58
N ALA A 165 -4.20 11.55 -5.82
CA ALA A 165 -3.03 11.16 -6.62
C ALA A 165 -1.72 11.60 -5.96
N THR A 166 -1.67 12.83 -5.43
CA THR A 166 -0.50 13.35 -4.72
C THR A 166 -0.24 12.57 -3.43
N GLY A 167 -1.27 12.34 -2.61
CA GLY A 167 -1.14 11.56 -1.38
C GLY A 167 -0.76 10.10 -1.63
N ALA A 168 -1.33 9.49 -2.67
CA ALA A 168 -1.00 8.15 -3.11
C ALA A 168 0.45 8.04 -3.60
N PHE A 169 0.97 9.04 -4.33
CA PHE A 169 2.38 9.10 -4.71
C PHE A 169 3.30 9.09 -3.49
N ILE A 170 3.02 9.96 -2.51
CA ILE A 170 3.80 10.01 -1.26
C ILE A 170 3.71 8.67 -0.52
N PHE A 171 2.52 8.07 -0.45
CA PHE A 171 2.35 6.76 0.19
C PHE A 171 3.11 5.65 -0.55
N ILE A 172 3.12 5.63 -1.88
CA ILE A 172 3.91 4.65 -2.65
C ILE A 172 5.39 4.76 -2.29
N LEU A 173 5.93 5.97 -2.08
CA LEU A 173 7.30 6.17 -1.62
C LEU A 173 7.50 5.64 -0.18
N ILE A 174 6.54 5.86 0.72
CA ILE A 174 6.62 5.32 2.09
C ILE A 174 6.54 3.78 2.08
N GLN A 175 5.58 3.23 1.34
CA GLN A 175 5.39 1.80 1.13
C GLN A 175 6.66 1.15 0.60
N LEU A 176 7.37 1.85 -0.28
CA LEU A 176 8.67 1.43 -0.76
C LEU A 176 9.71 1.32 0.35
N LEU A 177 9.85 2.36 1.16
CA LEU A 177 10.80 2.39 2.27
C LEU A 177 10.53 1.24 3.24
N LEU A 178 9.25 0.95 3.51
CA LEU A 178 8.84 -0.20 4.32
C LEU A 178 9.24 -1.54 3.69
N LEU A 179 9.16 -1.68 2.37
CA LEU A 179 9.59 -2.90 1.67
C LEU A 179 11.11 -3.08 1.67
N VAL A 180 11.86 -2.00 1.44
CA VAL A 180 13.33 -2.02 1.51
C VAL A 180 13.79 -2.42 2.91
N ASP A 181 13.21 -1.78 3.91
CA ASP A 181 13.44 -2.04 5.32
C ASP A 181 13.08 -3.47 5.74
N PHE A 182 11.96 -3.99 5.23
CA PHE A 182 11.60 -5.40 5.37
C PHE A 182 12.65 -6.32 4.75
N ALA A 183 13.14 -6.02 3.55
CA ALA A 183 14.13 -6.84 2.87
C ALA A 183 15.47 -6.86 3.63
N TYR A 184 15.91 -5.72 4.17
CA TYR A 184 17.07 -5.66 5.06
C TYR A 184 16.85 -6.45 6.35
N SER A 185 15.71 -6.25 7.02
CA SER A 185 15.37 -6.96 8.26
C SER A 185 15.32 -8.48 8.07
N LEU A 186 14.78 -8.95 6.94
CA LEU A 186 14.79 -10.37 6.59
C LEU A 186 16.20 -10.88 6.39
N ASN A 187 17.00 -10.17 5.60
CA ASN A 187 18.36 -10.58 5.30
C ASN A 187 19.19 -10.68 6.59
N ASP A 188 19.13 -9.67 7.45
CA ASP A 188 19.82 -9.63 8.72
C ASP A 188 19.43 -10.81 9.61
N THR A 189 18.14 -11.07 9.76
CA THR A 189 17.64 -12.19 10.57
C THR A 189 18.10 -13.55 10.01
N TRP A 190 18.13 -13.71 8.69
CA TRP A 190 18.50 -14.98 8.06
C TRP A 190 20.02 -15.19 8.05
N VAL A 191 20.80 -14.13 7.89
CA VAL A 191 22.26 -14.16 7.99
C VAL A 191 22.68 -14.47 9.42
N GLU A 192 22.06 -13.84 10.43
CA GLU A 192 22.30 -14.15 11.85
C GLU A 192 21.99 -15.62 12.16
N ARG A 193 20.82 -16.13 11.72
CA ARG A 193 20.46 -17.54 11.91
C ARG A 193 21.34 -18.51 11.12
N MET A 194 21.98 -18.06 10.04
CA MET A 194 22.96 -18.83 9.29
C MET A 194 24.28 -18.92 10.05
N GLU A 195 24.70 -17.84 10.72
CA GLU A 195 25.93 -17.78 11.52
C GLU A 195 25.81 -18.56 12.84
N GLU A 196 24.69 -18.43 13.55
CA GLU A 196 24.48 -19.03 14.88
C GLU A 196 23.81 -20.41 14.85
N GLY A 197 23.10 -20.72 13.77
CA GLY A 197 22.25 -21.91 13.66
C GLY A 197 22.76 -22.94 12.64
N ASN A 198 21.82 -23.58 11.95
CA ASN A 198 22.14 -24.51 10.87
C ASN A 198 22.48 -23.75 9.58
N SER A 199 23.76 -23.46 9.40
CA SER A 199 24.30 -22.67 8.28
C SER A 199 23.86 -23.18 6.90
N LYS A 200 23.83 -24.49 6.68
CA LYS A 200 23.46 -25.07 5.36
C LYS A 200 21.98 -24.86 5.01
N CYS A 201 21.09 -24.98 6.01
CA CYS A 201 19.66 -24.82 5.79
C CYS A 201 19.30 -23.36 5.49
N TRP A 202 19.80 -22.42 6.30
CA TRP A 202 19.52 -20.99 6.11
C TRP A 202 20.16 -20.43 4.85
N TYR A 203 21.36 -20.91 4.49
CA TYR A 203 21.96 -20.59 3.19
C TYR A 203 21.10 -21.07 2.02
N ALA A 204 20.57 -22.30 2.08
CA ALA A 204 19.68 -22.83 1.05
C ALA A 204 18.36 -22.04 0.95
N VAL A 205 17.78 -21.63 2.08
CA VAL A 205 16.59 -20.76 2.12
C VAL A 205 16.89 -19.41 1.48
N LEU A 206 17.98 -18.75 1.88
CA LEU A 206 18.38 -17.44 1.35
C LEU A 206 18.57 -17.49 -0.17
N LEU A 207 19.29 -18.51 -0.67
CA LEU A 207 19.54 -18.69 -2.09
C LEU A 207 18.26 -19.00 -2.86
N SER A 208 17.40 -19.88 -2.33
CA SER A 208 16.14 -20.28 -2.95
C SER A 208 15.20 -19.08 -3.11
N VAL A 209 15.01 -18.29 -2.04
CA VAL A 209 14.13 -17.11 -2.07
C VAL A 209 14.68 -16.04 -3.02
N THR A 210 15.99 -15.77 -2.96
CA THR A 210 16.64 -14.82 -3.87
C THR A 210 16.49 -15.23 -5.34
N SER A 211 16.72 -16.52 -5.63
CA SER A 211 16.55 -17.07 -6.97
C SER A 211 15.10 -16.99 -7.44
N LEU A 212 14.12 -17.23 -6.57
CA LEU A 212 12.71 -17.14 -6.90
C LEU A 212 12.34 -15.71 -7.33
N PHE A 213 12.73 -14.68 -6.56
CA PHE A 213 12.40 -13.29 -6.88
C PHE A 213 13.01 -12.83 -8.21
N TYR A 214 14.25 -13.24 -8.54
CA TYR A 214 14.83 -12.94 -9.85
C TYR A 214 14.14 -13.68 -10.99
N THR A 215 13.80 -14.96 -10.80
CA THR A 215 13.07 -15.73 -11.83
C THR A 215 11.70 -15.11 -12.11
N VAL A 216 10.97 -14.71 -11.06
CA VAL A 216 9.69 -13.99 -11.20
C VAL A 216 9.90 -12.66 -11.94
N SER A 217 10.92 -11.90 -11.59
CA SER A 217 11.23 -10.61 -12.24
C SER A 217 11.59 -10.78 -13.72
N LEU A 218 12.40 -11.78 -14.06
CA LEU A 218 12.78 -12.08 -15.44
C LEU A 218 11.57 -12.52 -16.27
N THR A 219 10.73 -13.38 -15.71
CA THR A 219 9.48 -13.83 -16.36
C THR A 219 8.55 -12.64 -16.59
N ALA A 220 8.45 -11.72 -15.62
CA ALA A 220 7.66 -10.50 -15.77
C ALA A 220 8.19 -9.60 -16.90
N ILE A 221 9.51 -9.36 -16.98
CA ILE A 221 10.14 -8.59 -18.05
C ILE A 221 9.84 -9.19 -19.44
N ILE A 222 9.98 -10.52 -19.58
CA ILE A 222 9.66 -11.22 -20.82
C ILE A 222 8.18 -11.03 -21.17
N GLY A 223 7.29 -11.21 -20.19
CA GLY A 223 5.86 -10.95 -20.36
C GLY A 223 5.55 -9.52 -20.78
N PHE A 224 6.25 -8.53 -20.21
CA PHE A 224 6.06 -7.12 -20.55
C PHE A 224 6.39 -6.84 -22.01
N TYR A 225 7.50 -7.36 -22.52
CA TYR A 225 7.83 -7.22 -23.95
C TYR A 225 6.82 -7.90 -24.86
N ILE A 226 6.33 -9.10 -24.50
CA ILE A 226 5.37 -9.84 -25.34
C ILE A 226 4.00 -9.15 -25.39
N PHE A 227 3.50 -8.68 -24.23
CA PHE A 227 2.12 -8.21 -24.12
C PHE A 227 1.97 -6.69 -24.25
N TYR A 228 2.89 -5.90 -23.72
CA TYR A 228 2.78 -4.44 -23.64
C TYR A 228 3.63 -3.69 -24.68
N THR A 229 4.32 -4.41 -25.58
CA THR A 229 5.08 -3.82 -26.68
C THR A 229 4.69 -4.41 -28.04
N LYS A 230 4.83 -3.61 -29.10
CA LYS A 230 4.61 -4.00 -30.50
C LYS A 230 5.79 -3.59 -31.36
N SER A 231 6.00 -4.24 -32.51
CA SER A 231 7.05 -3.84 -33.47
C SER A 231 6.89 -2.38 -33.87
N ASP A 232 5.66 -2.01 -34.21
CA ASP A 232 5.28 -0.70 -34.71
C ASP A 232 4.61 0.13 -33.60
N GLY A 233 5.40 0.91 -32.87
CA GLY A 233 4.91 1.80 -31.79
C GLY A 233 5.23 1.35 -30.36
N CYS A 234 4.43 1.83 -29.40
CA CYS A 234 4.59 1.61 -27.94
C CYS A 234 5.98 1.94 -27.40
N THR A 235 6.57 3.04 -27.89
CA THR A 235 7.94 3.46 -27.53
C THR A 235 8.08 3.74 -26.03
N GLU A 236 7.05 4.31 -25.40
CA GLU A 236 7.06 4.62 -23.96
C GLU A 236 7.17 3.34 -23.11
N ASN A 237 6.33 2.33 -23.37
CA ASN A 237 6.45 1.04 -22.67
C ASN A 237 7.79 0.37 -22.90
N LYS A 238 8.31 0.37 -24.14
CA LYS A 238 9.65 -0.16 -24.44
C LYS A 238 10.72 0.55 -23.61
N PHE A 239 10.64 1.87 -23.50
CA PHE A 239 11.55 2.67 -22.70
C PHE A 239 11.44 2.34 -21.21
N PHE A 240 10.22 2.33 -20.64
CA PHE A 240 10.00 2.02 -19.22
C PHE A 240 10.54 0.64 -18.83
N ILE A 241 10.25 -0.40 -19.63
CA ILE A 241 10.72 -1.76 -19.38
C ILE A 241 12.25 -1.82 -19.47
N SER A 242 12.84 -1.28 -20.55
CA SER A 242 14.29 -1.31 -20.77
C SER A 242 15.05 -0.57 -19.68
N PHE A 243 14.59 0.63 -19.34
CA PHE A 243 15.25 1.49 -18.37
C PHE A 243 15.20 0.90 -16.97
N ASN A 244 14.03 0.42 -16.52
CA ASN A 244 13.91 -0.24 -15.21
C ASN A 244 14.70 -1.55 -15.15
N MET A 245 14.75 -2.34 -16.23
CA MET A 245 15.61 -3.52 -16.30
C MET A 245 17.09 -3.17 -16.10
N ILE A 246 17.59 -2.15 -16.81
CA ILE A 246 18.99 -1.71 -16.69
C ILE A 246 19.30 -1.23 -15.27
N LEU A 247 18.42 -0.41 -14.69
CA LEU A 247 18.61 0.08 -13.32
C LEU A 247 18.61 -1.08 -12.30
N CYS A 248 17.71 -2.04 -12.42
CA CYS A 248 17.71 -3.22 -11.55
C CYS A 248 19.01 -4.03 -11.67
N ILE A 249 19.53 -4.23 -12.89
CA ILE A 249 20.82 -4.92 -13.09
C ILE A 249 21.96 -4.14 -12.42
N ILE A 250 22.04 -2.83 -12.62
CA ILE A 250 23.08 -1.98 -12.01
C ILE A 250 23.08 -2.13 -10.49
N VAL A 251 21.90 -2.00 -9.89
CA VAL A 251 21.72 -2.06 -8.44
C VAL A 251 22.05 -3.46 -7.90
N SER A 252 21.67 -4.53 -8.59
CA SER A 252 22.04 -5.91 -8.24
C SER A 252 23.54 -6.18 -8.35
N VAL A 253 24.24 -5.57 -9.30
CA VAL A 253 25.71 -5.67 -9.39
C VAL A 253 26.36 -4.91 -8.23
N ILE A 254 25.84 -3.74 -7.90
CA ILE A 254 26.38 -2.92 -6.81
C ILE A 254 26.21 -3.61 -5.45
N SER A 255 25.09 -4.28 -5.20
CA SER A 255 24.84 -4.95 -3.91
C SER A 255 25.86 -6.04 -3.57
N ILE A 256 26.53 -6.62 -4.58
CA ILE A 256 27.56 -7.67 -4.42
C ILE A 256 29.01 -7.17 -4.56
N LEU A 257 29.23 -5.88 -4.84
CA LEU A 257 30.59 -5.35 -4.97
C LEU A 257 31.34 -5.53 -3.63
N PRO A 258 32.58 -6.07 -3.63
CA PRO A 258 33.36 -6.25 -2.40
C PRO A 258 33.52 -4.95 -1.60
N LYS A 259 33.68 -3.82 -2.31
CA LYS A 259 33.76 -2.49 -1.69
C LYS A 259 32.49 -2.07 -0.96
N VAL A 260 31.30 -2.49 -1.41
CA VAL A 260 30.05 -2.22 -0.69
C VAL A 260 29.96 -3.13 0.54
N GLN A 261 30.34 -4.39 0.41
CA GLN A 261 30.31 -5.36 1.50
C GLN A 261 31.32 -5.05 2.62
N GLU A 262 32.45 -4.39 2.30
CA GLU A 262 33.40 -3.88 3.31
C GLU A 262 32.75 -2.87 4.27
N TYR A 263 31.88 -1.98 3.77
CA TYR A 263 31.20 -0.96 4.58
C TYR A 263 29.82 -1.40 5.09
N ASN A 264 29.18 -2.35 4.41
CA ASN A 264 27.91 -2.94 4.80
C ASN A 264 27.97 -4.46 4.64
N PRO A 265 28.49 -5.20 5.65
CA PRO A 265 28.71 -6.65 5.55
C PRO A 265 27.41 -7.45 5.41
N ARG A 266 26.27 -6.85 5.76
CA ARG A 266 24.94 -7.44 5.59
C ARG A 266 24.28 -7.06 4.26
N SER A 267 24.96 -6.31 3.38
CA SER A 267 24.51 -6.10 2.00
C SER A 267 24.52 -7.42 1.25
N GLY A 268 23.36 -7.80 0.69
CA GLY A 268 23.16 -9.08 0.05
C GLY A 268 22.33 -9.00 -1.23
N LEU A 269 22.29 -10.13 -1.93
CA LEU A 269 21.54 -10.26 -3.18
C LEU A 269 20.03 -10.35 -2.92
N LEU A 270 19.61 -10.79 -1.74
CA LEU A 270 18.20 -10.89 -1.33
C LEU A 270 17.50 -9.53 -1.40
N GLN A 271 18.10 -8.49 -0.83
CA GLN A 271 17.51 -7.14 -0.82
C GLN A 271 17.30 -6.63 -2.25
N SER A 272 18.31 -6.74 -3.11
CA SER A 272 18.22 -6.33 -4.51
C SER A 272 17.17 -7.13 -5.31
N SER A 273 16.96 -8.41 -4.98
CA SER A 273 15.97 -9.26 -5.65
C SER A 273 14.52 -8.86 -5.31
N VAL A 274 14.24 -8.54 -4.04
CA VAL A 274 12.92 -8.07 -3.58
C VAL A 274 12.58 -6.73 -4.21
N ILE A 275 13.57 -5.82 -4.23
CA ILE A 275 13.40 -4.49 -4.83
C ILE A 275 13.18 -4.59 -6.34
N THR A 276 13.91 -5.46 -7.02
CA THR A 276 13.71 -5.73 -8.46
C THR A 276 12.29 -6.24 -8.73
N ALA A 277 11.80 -7.20 -7.95
CA ALA A 277 10.44 -7.72 -8.11
C ALA A 277 9.37 -6.63 -7.89
N TYR A 278 9.57 -5.76 -6.91
CA TYR A 278 8.66 -4.63 -6.67
C TYR A 278 8.71 -3.58 -7.78
N THR A 279 9.90 -3.27 -8.31
CA THR A 279 10.05 -2.39 -9.48
C THR A 279 9.31 -2.97 -10.69
N MET A 280 9.39 -4.27 -10.92
CA MET A 280 8.62 -4.92 -12.00
C MET A 280 7.11 -4.80 -11.77
N PHE A 281 6.64 -4.93 -10.53
CA PHE A 281 5.24 -4.68 -10.19
C PHE A 281 4.81 -3.23 -10.45
N LEU A 282 5.62 -2.23 -10.06
CA LEU A 282 5.32 -0.82 -10.36
C LEU A 282 5.30 -0.54 -11.87
N THR A 283 6.23 -1.16 -12.62
CA THR A 283 6.29 -1.05 -14.09
C THR A 283 5.01 -1.62 -14.72
N TYR A 284 4.60 -2.82 -14.31
CA TYR A 284 3.34 -3.44 -14.73
C TYR A 284 2.13 -2.55 -14.42
N SER A 285 2.07 -2.04 -13.19
CA SER A 285 1.00 -1.18 -12.69
C SER A 285 0.92 0.15 -13.46
N ALA A 286 2.07 0.67 -13.91
CA ALA A 286 2.12 1.88 -14.73
C ALA A 286 1.61 1.63 -16.15
N MET A 287 2.13 0.59 -16.83
CA MET A 287 1.72 0.25 -18.21
C MET A 287 0.24 -0.16 -18.29
N SER A 288 -0.30 -0.79 -17.24
CA SER A 288 -1.74 -1.12 -17.15
C SER A 288 -2.64 0.12 -17.09
N ASN A 289 -2.06 1.28 -16.76
CA ASN A 289 -2.73 2.59 -16.75
C ASN A 289 -2.32 3.48 -17.94
N GLU A 290 -1.64 2.94 -18.96
CA GLU A 290 -1.38 3.70 -20.17
C GLU A 290 -2.71 3.98 -20.91
N PRO A 291 -2.95 5.23 -21.34
CA PRO A 291 -4.19 5.60 -22.04
C PRO A 291 -4.32 4.97 -23.41
N ASP A 292 -3.21 4.66 -24.10
CA ASP A 292 -3.25 4.06 -25.43
C ASP A 292 -3.63 2.57 -25.33
N ARG A 293 -4.85 2.25 -25.80
CA ARG A 293 -5.36 0.87 -25.82
C ARG A 293 -4.61 -0.04 -26.77
N TYR A 294 -3.93 0.51 -27.78
CA TYR A 294 -3.10 -0.28 -28.68
C TYR A 294 -1.93 -0.93 -27.93
N CYS A 295 -1.39 -0.24 -26.93
CA CYS A 295 -0.25 -0.65 -26.11
C CYS A 295 -0.64 -1.30 -24.77
N ASN A 296 -1.91 -1.18 -24.36
CA ASN A 296 -2.46 -1.70 -23.11
C ASN A 296 -3.60 -2.72 -23.34
N PRO A 297 -3.29 -3.98 -23.71
CA PRO A 297 -4.31 -5.01 -23.85
C PRO A 297 -4.90 -5.42 -22.49
N SER A 298 -6.19 -5.76 -22.45
CA SER A 298 -6.82 -6.25 -21.23
C SER A 298 -6.33 -7.67 -20.87
N LEU A 299 -6.33 -8.04 -19.58
CA LEU A 299 -5.92 -9.40 -19.17
C LEU A 299 -6.78 -10.48 -19.85
N LEU A 300 -8.07 -10.20 -20.10
CA LEU A 300 -8.95 -11.10 -20.85
C LEU A 300 -8.52 -11.28 -22.31
N ASP A 301 -8.05 -10.22 -22.97
CA ASP A 301 -7.46 -10.31 -24.32
C ASP A 301 -6.15 -11.08 -24.33
N ILE A 302 -5.38 -11.02 -23.24
CA ILE A 302 -4.13 -11.77 -23.08
C ILE A 302 -4.43 -13.26 -22.88
N VAL A 303 -5.37 -13.60 -22.00
CA VAL A 303 -5.77 -14.98 -21.71
C VAL A 303 -6.44 -15.62 -22.92
N SER A 304 -7.29 -14.89 -23.66
CA SER A 304 -7.91 -15.40 -24.89
C SER A 304 -6.87 -15.70 -25.98
N LYS A 305 -5.85 -14.84 -26.14
CA LYS A 305 -4.71 -15.06 -27.04
C LYS A 305 -3.86 -16.27 -26.64
N MET A 306 -3.65 -16.51 -25.34
CA MET A 306 -2.94 -17.70 -24.87
C MET A 306 -3.78 -18.98 -25.00
N ALA A 307 -5.10 -18.90 -24.86
CA ALA A 307 -6.01 -20.04 -24.99
C ALA A 307 -6.26 -20.46 -26.45
N SER A 308 -5.92 -19.61 -27.42
CA SER A 308 -6.08 -19.88 -28.87
C SER A 308 -4.80 -19.58 -29.67
N PRO A 309 -3.72 -20.35 -29.47
CA PRO A 309 -2.47 -20.19 -30.21
C PRO A 309 -2.63 -20.78 -31.62
N GLY A 310 -3.30 -20.08 -32.55
CA GLY A 310 -3.48 -20.67 -33.88
C GLY A 310 -4.16 -19.87 -34.99
N ILE A 311 -4.71 -18.68 -34.75
CA ILE A 311 -5.27 -17.88 -35.86
C ILE A 311 -4.38 -16.67 -36.10
N ALA A 312 -3.45 -16.83 -37.04
CA ALA A 312 -2.85 -15.70 -37.73
C ALA A 312 -3.98 -14.96 -38.46
N GLU A 313 -4.42 -13.83 -37.93
CA GLU A 313 -5.37 -12.96 -38.62
C GLU A 313 -4.67 -12.31 -39.81
N ASN A 314 -4.89 -12.91 -40.98
CA ASN A 314 -4.70 -12.28 -42.28
C ASN A 314 -5.85 -11.28 -42.53
N ILE A 315 -6.11 -10.36 -41.60
CA ILE A 315 -7.13 -9.33 -41.72
C ILE A 315 -6.43 -8.05 -42.15
N THR A 316 -6.58 -7.74 -43.44
CA THR A 316 -6.36 -6.40 -43.99
C THR A 316 -7.09 -5.37 -43.13
N VAL A 317 -6.34 -4.49 -42.48
CA VAL A 317 -6.81 -3.41 -41.62
C VAL A 317 -7.56 -2.35 -42.45
N PRO A 318 -8.85 -2.09 -42.22
CA PRO A 318 -9.38 -0.74 -42.34
C PRO A 318 -9.13 0.00 -41.02
N SER A 319 -8.96 1.31 -41.13
CA SER A 319 -8.65 2.30 -40.10
C SER A 319 -9.54 2.26 -38.83
N PRO A 320 -9.19 2.99 -37.74
CA PRO A 320 -9.47 2.60 -36.36
C PRO A 320 -10.93 2.79 -35.99
N THR A 321 -11.72 1.72 -36.02
CA THR A 321 -12.94 1.64 -35.22
C THR A 321 -12.56 1.49 -33.74
N PRO A 322 -13.16 2.27 -32.81
CA PRO A 322 -12.94 2.07 -31.38
C PRO A 322 -13.32 0.64 -31.03
N GLY A 323 -12.32 -0.16 -30.63
CA GLY A 323 -12.58 -1.49 -30.08
C GLY A 323 -13.57 -1.40 -28.92
N PRO A 324 -14.35 -2.47 -28.67
CA PRO A 324 -15.40 -2.45 -27.66
C PRO A 324 -14.86 -1.92 -26.33
N PRO A 325 -15.63 -1.11 -25.59
CA PRO A 325 -15.18 -0.58 -24.31
C PRO A 325 -14.75 -1.76 -23.43
N LYS A 326 -13.60 -1.64 -22.75
CA LYS A 326 -13.19 -2.57 -21.67
C LYS A 326 -14.47 -2.88 -20.90
N SER A 327 -14.91 -4.15 -20.90
CA SER A 327 -15.93 -4.56 -19.94
C SER A 327 -15.35 -4.15 -18.61
N LEU A 328 -15.95 -3.15 -17.97
CA LEU A 328 -15.39 -2.46 -16.84
C LEU A 328 -15.42 -3.44 -15.66
N GLN A 329 -14.41 -4.29 -15.63
CA GLN A 329 -14.30 -5.42 -14.73
C GLN A 329 -14.06 -4.82 -13.35
N TRP A 330 -14.93 -5.16 -12.40
CA TRP A 330 -14.90 -4.62 -11.03
C TRP A 330 -13.62 -4.96 -10.26
N TRP A 331 -12.79 -5.85 -10.82
CA TRP A 331 -11.51 -6.31 -10.29
C TRP A 331 -10.45 -6.25 -11.39
N ASP A 332 -9.41 -5.45 -11.15
CA ASP A 332 -8.21 -5.44 -11.97
C ASP A 332 -7.09 -6.19 -11.22
N PRO A 333 -6.39 -7.15 -11.84
CA PRO A 333 -5.25 -7.85 -11.25
C PRO A 333 -4.21 -6.91 -10.62
N GLN A 334 -3.99 -5.73 -11.22
CA GLN A 334 -3.05 -4.74 -10.67
C GLN A 334 -3.47 -4.27 -9.27
N SER A 335 -4.77 -4.06 -9.08
CA SER A 335 -5.36 -3.53 -7.85
C SER A 335 -5.40 -4.60 -6.76
N ILE A 336 -5.56 -5.88 -7.12
CA ILE A 336 -5.47 -7.00 -6.18
C ILE A 336 -4.04 -7.13 -5.63
N ILE A 337 -3.03 -7.16 -6.52
CA ILE A 337 -1.64 -7.28 -6.09
C ILE A 337 -1.25 -6.05 -5.26
N GLY A 338 -1.65 -4.84 -5.69
CA GLY A 338 -1.43 -3.60 -4.95
C GLY A 338 -2.06 -3.62 -3.55
N LEU A 339 -3.25 -4.21 -3.42
CA LEU A 339 -3.93 -4.39 -2.13
C LEU A 339 -3.21 -5.39 -1.23
N ILE A 340 -2.70 -6.50 -1.77
CA ILE A 340 -1.93 -7.49 -0.99
C ILE A 340 -0.66 -6.85 -0.42
N ILE A 341 0.09 -6.12 -1.25
CA ILE A 341 1.31 -5.44 -0.81
C ILE A 341 0.97 -4.36 0.21
N PHE A 342 -0.13 -3.63 0.02
CA PHE A 342 -0.62 -2.65 0.99
C PHE A 342 -0.91 -3.27 2.36
N VAL A 343 -1.70 -4.35 2.40
CA VAL A 343 -2.05 -5.04 3.64
C VAL A 343 -0.79 -5.53 4.34
N PHE A 344 0.14 -6.11 3.58
CA PHE A 344 1.44 -6.53 4.09
C PHE A 344 2.22 -5.36 4.72
N CYS A 345 2.37 -4.23 4.01
CA CYS A 345 3.11 -3.06 4.51
C CYS A 345 2.45 -2.42 5.72
N LEU A 346 1.11 -2.37 5.74
CA LEU A 346 0.35 -1.83 6.86
C LEU A 346 0.54 -2.68 8.13
N ILE A 347 0.43 -4.01 8.00
CA ILE A 347 0.67 -4.93 9.11
C ILE A 347 2.13 -4.85 9.56
N TYR A 348 3.08 -4.85 8.62
CA TYR A 348 4.50 -4.72 8.91
C TYR A 348 4.81 -3.44 9.69
N SER A 349 4.30 -2.29 9.24
CA SER A 349 4.47 -1.01 9.93
C SER A 349 3.84 -0.97 11.33
N SER A 350 2.75 -1.73 11.56
CA SER A 350 2.09 -1.78 12.86
C SER A 350 2.76 -2.71 13.85
N ILE A 351 3.38 -3.80 13.36
CA ILE A 351 4.07 -4.79 14.21
C ILE A 351 5.50 -4.37 14.48
N ARG A 352 6.21 -3.86 13.46
CA ARG A 352 7.62 -3.50 13.61
C ARG A 352 7.76 -2.41 14.65
N ASN A 353 8.37 -2.74 15.78
CA ASN A 353 8.79 -1.76 16.76
C ASN A 353 9.88 -0.89 16.10
N SER A 354 9.91 0.40 16.39
CA SER A 354 10.82 1.42 15.84
C SER A 354 12.31 1.21 16.16
N THR A 355 12.69 0.01 16.61
CA THR A 355 13.99 -0.36 17.16
C THR A 355 15.10 -0.60 16.14
N ASN A 356 14.87 -0.39 14.83
CA ASN A 356 15.95 -0.44 13.84
C ASN A 356 16.32 0.97 13.33
N SER A 357 17.50 1.43 13.76
CA SER A 357 18.08 2.76 13.55
C SER A 357 18.34 3.12 12.09
N GLN A 358 18.54 2.15 11.19
CA GLN A 358 19.10 2.43 9.87
C GLN A 358 18.11 3.08 8.89
N VAL A 359 16.82 2.73 8.94
CA VAL A 359 15.79 3.33 8.05
C VAL A 359 15.03 4.48 8.71
N SER A 360 15.00 4.53 10.05
CA SER A 360 14.52 5.72 10.78
C SER A 360 15.34 6.97 10.43
N LYS A 361 16.67 6.80 10.21
CA LYS A 361 17.56 7.84 9.68
C LYS A 361 17.24 8.28 8.24
N LEU A 362 16.57 7.44 7.44
CA LEU A 362 16.25 7.71 6.03
C LEU A 362 14.83 8.26 5.82
N THR A 363 13.90 8.01 6.74
CA THR A 363 12.48 8.39 6.60
C THR A 363 12.13 9.80 7.06
N LEU A 364 13.10 10.72 7.23
CA LEU A 364 12.84 12.07 7.80
C LEU A 364 12.15 12.01 9.18
N SER A 365 12.14 10.85 9.85
CA SER A 365 11.73 10.66 11.24
C SER A 365 12.91 10.95 12.18
N ALA A 366 13.68 11.99 11.88
CA ALA A 366 14.67 12.52 12.80
C ALA A 366 13.94 13.32 13.87
N SER A 367 13.54 12.66 14.95
CA SER A 367 13.23 13.30 16.22
C SER A 367 13.53 12.29 17.31
N ASP A 368 14.74 12.39 17.88
CA ASP A 368 15.17 11.88 19.18
C ASP A 368 14.26 10.82 19.80
N THR A 369 14.23 9.62 19.23
CA THR A 369 13.71 8.46 19.94
C THR A 369 14.80 8.08 20.93
N VAL A 370 14.55 8.37 22.22
CA VAL A 370 15.37 7.86 23.32
C VAL A 370 15.42 6.35 23.16
N ILE A 371 16.61 5.82 22.88
CA ILE A 371 16.89 4.39 22.90
C ILE A 371 16.78 4.00 24.38
N LEU A 372 15.60 3.59 24.82
CA LEU A 372 15.45 2.86 26.06
C LEU A 372 15.78 1.41 25.72
N ASP A 373 16.91 0.96 26.27
CA ASP A 373 17.32 -0.43 26.30
C ASP A 373 16.12 -1.27 26.77
N ASP A 374 15.68 -2.22 25.94
CA ASP A 374 14.73 -3.26 26.35
C ASP A 374 15.47 -4.05 27.43
N THR A 375 15.35 -3.58 28.68
CA THR A 375 15.86 -4.33 29.82
C THR A 375 15.12 -5.64 29.75
N THR A 376 15.88 -6.70 29.50
CA THR A 376 15.48 -8.09 29.53
C THR A 376 14.29 -8.26 30.45
N VAL A 377 13.21 -8.82 29.92
CA VAL A 377 12.05 -9.29 30.68
C VAL A 377 12.58 -10.25 31.74
N SER A 378 12.98 -9.71 32.89
CA SER A 378 13.34 -10.48 34.07
C SER A 378 12.08 -11.23 34.46
N ALA A 379 12.21 -12.54 34.46
CA ALA A 379 11.17 -13.51 34.78
C ALA A 379 10.85 -13.49 36.28
N ASP A 380 10.35 -12.36 36.78
CA ASP A 380 9.82 -12.21 38.14
C ASP A 380 8.35 -11.76 38.09
N ALA A 381 7.55 -12.40 37.21
CA ALA A 381 6.11 -12.36 37.34
C ALA A 381 5.69 -13.42 38.36
N GLU A 382 5.39 -12.99 39.58
CA GLU A 382 4.71 -13.80 40.59
C GLU A 382 3.49 -14.49 39.97
N GLU A 383 3.38 -15.80 40.17
CA GLU A 383 2.26 -16.64 39.72
C GLU A 383 0.93 -16.13 40.31
N GLY A 384 0.26 -15.22 39.61
CA GLY A 384 -1.04 -14.71 40.05
C GLY A 384 -1.57 -13.46 39.34
N GLU A 385 -0.73 -12.67 38.65
CA GLU A 385 -1.23 -11.47 37.98
C GLU A 385 -1.93 -11.75 36.64
N VAL A 386 -3.12 -11.16 36.52
CA VAL A 386 -3.91 -11.07 35.28
C VAL A 386 -3.01 -10.58 34.15
N ARG A 387 -2.99 -11.28 33.00
CA ARG A 387 -2.31 -10.83 31.76
C ARG A 387 -2.75 -9.40 31.42
N ARG A 388 -1.93 -8.41 31.77
CA ARG A 388 -2.20 -6.98 31.55
C ARG A 388 -1.26 -6.46 30.47
N VAL A 389 -1.79 -5.61 29.60
CA VAL A 389 -1.00 -4.84 28.61
C VAL A 389 -0.04 -3.93 29.39
N VAL A 390 1.24 -3.88 29.01
CA VAL A 390 2.22 -3.02 29.70
C VAL A 390 2.26 -1.66 29.00
N ASP A 391 2.16 -0.57 29.77
CA ASP A 391 2.41 0.79 29.26
C ASP A 391 3.91 1.03 29.14
N ASN A 392 4.42 0.86 27.92
CA ASN A 392 5.82 0.98 27.53
C ASN A 392 6.20 2.39 27.02
N GLU A 393 5.35 3.39 27.24
CA GLU A 393 5.54 4.78 26.74
C GLU A 393 5.58 5.83 27.86
N LYS A 394 5.73 5.40 29.12
CA LYS A 394 5.74 6.27 30.31
C LYS A 394 6.87 7.30 30.30
N ASP A 395 8.06 6.87 29.88
CA ASP A 395 9.28 7.68 29.90
C ASP A 395 9.61 8.31 28.55
N GLY A 396 8.97 7.83 27.47
CA GLY A 396 9.07 8.37 26.13
C GLY A 396 8.21 7.59 25.14
N VAL A 397 7.67 8.25 24.12
CA VAL A 397 6.93 7.58 23.04
C VAL A 397 7.87 6.70 22.21
N GLN A 398 7.44 5.48 21.89
CA GLN A 398 8.24 4.54 21.10
C GLN A 398 8.33 4.99 19.64
N TYR A 399 7.31 5.67 19.13
CA TYR A 399 7.25 6.19 17.77
C TYR A 399 6.56 7.55 17.75
N ASN A 400 6.82 8.33 16.70
CA ASN A 400 6.14 9.61 16.55
C ASN A 400 4.69 9.41 16.09
N TYR A 401 3.74 9.68 16.98
CA TYR A 401 2.30 9.50 16.74
C TYR A 401 1.79 10.31 15.54
N PHE A 402 2.29 11.54 15.35
CA PHE A 402 1.91 12.38 14.21
C PHE A 402 2.26 11.70 12.89
N PHE A 403 3.51 11.25 12.74
CA PHE A 403 3.96 10.61 11.48
C PHE A 403 3.22 9.31 11.21
N PHE A 404 2.96 8.50 12.24
CA PHE A 404 2.18 7.27 12.08
C PHE A 404 0.75 7.55 11.59
N LEU A 405 0.02 8.45 12.25
CA LEU A 405 -1.35 8.79 11.85
C LEU A 405 -1.39 9.49 10.49
N PHE A 406 -0.39 10.32 10.17
CA PHE A 406 -0.24 10.94 8.87
C PHE A 406 0.01 9.90 7.77
N MET A 407 0.84 8.88 8.03
CA MET A 407 1.02 7.74 7.12
C MET A 407 -0.31 7.01 6.87
N LEU A 408 -1.14 6.80 7.91
CA LEU A 408 -2.47 6.18 7.74
C LEU A 408 -3.46 7.06 6.96
N SER A 409 -3.34 8.38 7.07
CA SER A 409 -4.09 9.31 6.23
C SER A 409 -3.68 9.15 4.76
N LEU A 410 -2.38 9.14 4.46
CA LEU A 410 -1.87 8.89 3.10
C LEU A 410 -2.24 7.48 2.59
N ALA A 411 -2.24 6.47 3.46
CA ALA A 411 -2.67 5.11 3.15
C ALA A 411 -4.12 5.08 2.64
N SER A 412 -5.01 5.86 3.26
CA SER A 412 -6.41 5.95 2.83
C SER A 412 -6.57 6.59 1.45
N LEU A 413 -5.75 7.59 1.11
CA LEU A 413 -5.70 8.20 -0.22
C LEU A 413 -5.17 7.20 -1.27
N TYR A 414 -4.11 6.45 -0.93
CA TYR A 414 -3.59 5.40 -1.81
C TYR A 414 -4.63 4.32 -2.13
N ILE A 415 -5.36 3.84 -1.12
CA ILE A 415 -6.40 2.83 -1.30
C ILE A 415 -7.53 3.35 -2.18
N MET A 416 -7.98 4.59 -1.94
CA MET A 416 -8.98 5.24 -2.78
C MET A 416 -8.55 5.27 -4.25
N MET A 417 -7.32 5.70 -4.55
CA MET A 417 -6.81 5.77 -5.93
C MET A 417 -6.63 4.38 -6.56
N THR A 418 -6.15 3.42 -5.79
CA THR A 418 -5.92 2.04 -6.26
C THR A 418 -7.24 1.34 -6.59
N LEU A 419 -8.24 1.45 -5.71
CA LEU A 419 -9.56 0.83 -5.89
C LEU A 419 -10.37 1.47 -7.03
N THR A 420 -10.08 2.72 -7.37
CA THR A 420 -10.67 3.44 -8.51
C THR A 420 -9.81 3.35 -9.78
N ASN A 421 -8.80 2.47 -9.77
CA ASN A 421 -7.85 2.23 -10.87
C ASN A 421 -7.21 3.49 -11.46
N TRP A 422 -7.10 4.57 -10.66
CA TRP A 422 -6.55 5.86 -11.10
C TRP A 422 -7.25 6.47 -12.34
N TYR A 423 -8.52 6.13 -12.57
CA TYR A 423 -9.31 6.73 -13.64
C TYR A 423 -9.64 8.20 -13.33
N SER A 424 -9.52 9.07 -14.33
CA SER A 424 -9.89 10.48 -14.17
C SER A 424 -11.42 10.64 -14.05
N PRO A 425 -11.91 11.41 -13.06
CA PRO A 425 -13.31 11.77 -12.95
C PRO A 425 -13.60 13.00 -13.81
N ASP A 426 -13.37 12.92 -15.14
CA ASP A 426 -13.70 14.04 -16.02
C ASP A 426 -15.18 13.99 -16.42
N ALA A 427 -15.89 15.11 -16.24
CA ALA A 427 -17.35 15.19 -16.41
C ALA A 427 -17.77 15.21 -17.89
N ASP A 428 -16.91 15.69 -18.78
CA ASP A 428 -17.17 15.80 -20.21
C ASP A 428 -16.79 14.53 -20.99
N ALA A 429 -15.88 13.73 -20.43
CA ALA A 429 -15.48 12.47 -21.04
C ALA A 429 -16.51 11.39 -20.69
N LYS A 430 -17.39 11.06 -21.65
CA LYS A 430 -18.26 9.87 -21.62
C LYS A 430 -17.52 8.53 -21.57
N THR A 431 -16.25 8.51 -21.17
CA THR A 431 -15.39 7.33 -21.07
C THR A 431 -14.46 7.50 -19.88
N MET A 432 -14.50 6.55 -18.93
CA MET A 432 -13.42 6.41 -17.95
C MET A 432 -12.13 6.09 -18.69
N THR A 433 -11.19 7.03 -18.66
CA THR A 433 -9.90 6.92 -19.33
C THR A 433 -8.78 6.87 -18.31
N SER A 434 -7.85 5.94 -18.52
CA SER A 434 -6.58 5.96 -17.80
C SER A 434 -5.82 7.22 -18.20
N THR A 435 -4.99 7.77 -17.30
CA THR A 435 -4.33 9.05 -17.55
C THR A 435 -2.82 8.93 -17.42
N TRP A 436 -2.09 9.67 -18.26
CA TRP A 436 -0.63 9.76 -18.21
C TRP A 436 -0.05 10.14 -16.84
N PRO A 437 -0.66 11.05 -16.05
CA PRO A 437 -0.18 11.33 -14.70
C PRO A 437 -0.13 10.08 -13.79
N ALA A 438 -1.09 9.16 -13.91
CA ALA A 438 -1.07 7.93 -13.12
C ALA A 438 0.10 7.01 -13.51
N VAL A 439 0.43 6.95 -14.80
CA VAL A 439 1.59 6.22 -15.31
C VAL A 439 2.89 6.83 -14.77
N TRP A 440 3.04 8.14 -14.93
CA TRP A 440 4.24 8.86 -14.52
C TRP A 440 4.47 8.81 -13.02
N VAL A 441 3.42 8.95 -12.20
CA VAL A 441 3.50 8.81 -10.75
C VAL A 441 4.09 7.44 -10.36
N LYS A 442 3.62 6.35 -10.97
CA LYS A 442 4.09 4.99 -10.66
C LYS A 442 5.53 4.75 -11.17
N ILE A 443 5.85 5.20 -12.39
CA ILE A 443 7.20 5.06 -12.97
C ILE A 443 8.22 5.91 -12.22
N SER A 444 7.92 7.16 -11.93
CA SER A 444 8.83 8.03 -11.18
C SER A 444 9.05 7.50 -9.76
N SER A 445 8.02 6.96 -9.10
CA SER A 445 8.20 6.27 -7.81
C SER A 445 9.17 5.08 -7.91
N SER A 446 9.16 4.34 -9.02
CA SER A 446 10.10 3.24 -9.24
C SER A 446 11.55 3.73 -9.42
N TRP A 447 11.76 4.89 -10.03
CA TRP A 447 13.10 5.47 -10.19
C TRP A 447 13.63 6.05 -8.88
N VAL A 448 12.77 6.77 -8.14
CA VAL A 448 13.09 7.27 -6.81
C VAL A 448 13.45 6.11 -5.88
N CYS A 449 12.75 4.98 -5.98
CA CYS A 449 13.09 3.77 -5.26
C CYS A 449 14.51 3.29 -5.51
N LEU A 450 14.81 3.04 -6.79
CA LEU A 450 16.10 2.49 -7.18
C LEU A 450 17.22 3.45 -6.81
N LEU A 451 16.97 4.77 -6.89
CA LEU A 451 17.90 5.79 -6.46
C LEU A 451 18.11 5.78 -4.94
N ILE A 452 17.04 5.69 -4.13
CA ILE A 452 17.16 5.61 -2.68
C ILE A 452 17.95 4.36 -2.29
N TYR A 453 17.62 3.19 -2.84
CA TYR A 453 18.33 1.96 -2.52
C TYR A 453 19.78 1.95 -3.03
N PHE A 454 20.03 2.48 -4.23
CA PHE A 454 21.39 2.74 -4.69
C PHE A 454 22.15 3.62 -3.69
N TRP A 455 21.52 4.69 -3.22
CA TRP A 455 22.12 5.58 -2.25
C TRP A 455 22.36 4.92 -0.89
N THR A 456 21.48 4.02 -0.42
CA THR A 456 21.72 3.27 0.84
C THR A 456 22.94 2.35 0.75
N LEU A 457 23.26 1.85 -0.44
CA LEU A 457 24.46 1.03 -0.68
C LEU A 457 25.73 1.88 -0.82
N VAL A 458 25.65 3.04 -1.48
CA VAL A 458 26.82 3.86 -1.86
C VAL A 458 27.17 4.92 -0.83
N ALA A 459 26.18 5.45 -0.08
CA ALA A 459 26.41 6.54 0.87
C ALA A 459 27.47 6.25 1.94
N PRO A 460 27.57 5.03 2.52
CA PRO A 460 28.64 4.71 3.48
C PRO A 460 30.06 4.80 2.89
N ILE A 461 30.20 4.56 1.58
CA ILE A 461 31.49 4.61 0.87
C ILE A 461 31.89 6.06 0.56
N VAL A 462 30.92 6.87 0.11
CA VAL A 462 31.15 8.25 -0.34
C VAL A 462 31.27 9.22 0.84
N LEU A 463 30.59 8.95 1.96
CA LEU A 463 30.58 9.78 3.15
C LEU A 463 31.21 9.04 4.36
N PRO A 464 32.49 8.64 4.30
CA PRO A 464 33.13 7.83 5.34
C PRO A 464 33.23 8.52 6.71
N SER A 465 33.01 9.84 6.77
CA SER A 465 33.04 10.64 8.01
C SER A 465 31.66 10.80 8.69
N ARG A 466 30.61 10.13 8.21
CA ARG A 466 29.27 10.18 8.80
C ARG A 466 28.92 8.83 9.42
N ASP A 467 28.51 8.81 10.68
CA ASP A 467 28.15 7.55 11.37
C ASP A 467 26.83 6.98 10.81
N PHE A 468 26.97 5.91 10.01
CA PHE A 468 25.84 5.15 9.46
C PHE A 468 25.42 3.96 10.33
N ASN A 469 26.13 3.68 11.44
CA ASN A 469 25.76 2.65 12.42
C ASN A 469 24.46 2.98 13.17
#